data_AF-A0A316PWG9-F1
#
_entry.id   AF-A0A316PWG9-F1
#
_cell.length_a   1.000
_cell.length_b   1.000
_cell.length_c   1.000
_cell.angle_alpha   90.00
_cell.angle_beta   90.00
_cell.angle_gamma   90.00
#
_symmetry.space_group_name_H-M   'P 1'
#
loop_
_entity.id
_entity.type
_entity.pdbx_description
1 polymer ?
#
loop_
_entity_poly.entity_id
_entity_poly.type
_entity_poly.pdbx_seq_one_letter_code
_entity_poly.pdbx_strand_id
1 'polypeptide(L)'
;MKRNFVKLILMTASAMFMFPAMAQDSPELSMGNDIVSRYIWRGQKLGDVSLQPTLGVSYKGLSLTAWGSVGLSEPKDTKEFDLTLAYTVGGFNVGITDYWFDSAGDKYFVYGAHSTAHTFEANIGYDFEVVNFQWYTNFAGSDGVTRHNHRAYSSYAEVSAPFKAVGCDWSATVGCVPYGTSFYSEAPNRFGVTNLALKATKELVLSSKFAPSVFASVVANPSSQAAYFVCGITVTP
;
A
#
# COMPACT_ATOMS: atom_id res chain seq x y z
N MET A 1 -12.05 -44.87 20.84
CA MET A 1 -10.85 -44.14 20.35
C MET A 1 -11.12 -42.81 19.64
N LYS A 2 -12.27 -42.57 18.99
CA LYS A 2 -12.50 -41.30 18.23
C LYS A 2 -12.91 -40.08 19.07
N ARG A 3 -13.30 -40.24 20.34
CA ARG A 3 -13.85 -39.16 21.19
C ARG A 3 -12.82 -38.43 22.09
N ASN A 4 -11.59 -38.96 22.18
CA ASN A 4 -10.50 -38.36 22.97
C ASN A 4 -9.55 -37.52 22.11
N PHE A 5 -9.61 -37.64 20.78
CA PHE A 5 -8.78 -36.87 19.85
C PHE A 5 -9.25 -35.42 19.71
N VAL A 6 -10.57 -35.19 19.77
CA VAL A 6 -11.14 -33.84 19.71
C VAL A 6 -10.79 -33.01 20.95
N LYS A 7 -10.67 -33.63 22.12
CA LYS A 7 -10.23 -32.95 23.34
C LYS A 7 -8.74 -32.61 23.34
N LEU A 8 -7.91 -33.40 22.67
CA LEU A 8 -6.47 -33.15 22.56
C LEU A 8 -6.18 -31.96 21.63
N ILE A 9 -6.96 -31.79 20.55
CA ILE A 9 -6.83 -30.65 19.63
C ILE A 9 -7.32 -29.33 20.28
N LEU A 10 -8.33 -29.39 21.16
CA LEU A 10 -8.77 -28.21 21.92
C LEU A 10 -7.83 -27.80 23.07
N MET A 11 -6.93 -28.69 23.53
CA MET A 11 -6.01 -28.40 24.64
C MET A 11 -4.64 -27.84 24.20
N THR A 12 -4.31 -27.92 22.90
CA THR A 12 -3.07 -27.34 22.34
C THR A 12 -3.27 -25.98 21.66
N ALA A 13 -4.50 -25.45 21.62
CA ALA A 13 -4.79 -24.11 21.07
C ALA A 13 -4.56 -22.95 22.08
N SER A 14 -4.03 -23.26 23.27
CA SER A 14 -3.67 -22.27 24.29
C SER A 14 -2.16 -22.07 24.43
N ALA A 15 -1.36 -22.46 23.41
CA ALA A 15 -0.01 -21.95 23.27
C ALA A 15 -0.12 -20.44 23.01
N MET A 16 0.00 -19.69 24.09
CA MET A 16 0.09 -18.24 24.15
C MET A 16 0.85 -17.72 22.93
N PHE A 17 0.17 -17.00 22.04
CA PHE A 17 0.83 -15.99 21.24
C PHE A 17 1.38 -14.96 22.23
N MET A 18 2.57 -15.22 22.76
CA MET A 18 3.36 -14.19 23.42
C MET A 18 3.82 -13.24 22.32
N PHE A 19 2.95 -12.30 21.97
CA PHE A 19 3.37 -11.15 21.19
C PHE A 19 4.41 -10.41 22.03
N PRO A 20 5.62 -10.12 21.49
CA PRO A 20 6.55 -9.25 22.18
C PRO A 20 5.81 -7.93 22.48
N ALA A 21 5.85 -7.50 23.74
CA ALA A 21 5.25 -6.24 24.13
C ALA A 21 5.91 -5.14 23.29
N MET A 22 5.10 -4.41 22.52
CA MET A 22 5.54 -3.24 21.76
C MET A 22 6.06 -2.20 22.77
N ALA A 23 7.38 -2.05 22.84
CA ALA A 23 8.06 -1.11 23.72
C ALA A 23 7.94 0.30 23.12
N GLN A 24 6.78 0.92 23.30
CA GLN A 24 6.56 2.33 22.99
C GLN A 24 5.92 3.03 24.19
N ASP A 25 6.63 4.01 24.74
CA ASP A 25 6.24 4.71 25.96
C ASP A 25 5.24 5.85 25.70
N SER A 26 5.27 6.45 24.51
CA SER A 26 4.39 7.54 24.08
C SER A 26 4.02 7.45 22.59
N PRO A 27 2.88 8.00 22.16
CA PRO A 27 2.55 8.11 20.74
C PRO A 27 3.66 8.80 19.94
N GLU A 28 3.92 8.33 18.74
CA GLU A 28 4.91 8.87 17.81
C GLU A 28 4.20 9.58 16.66
N LEU A 29 4.71 10.76 16.31
CA LEU A 29 4.24 11.54 15.17
C LEU A 29 5.18 11.28 13.98
N SER A 30 4.62 10.93 12.84
CA SER A 30 5.34 10.85 11.56
C SER A 30 4.83 11.93 10.61
N MET A 31 5.75 12.68 10.01
CA MET A 31 5.44 13.64 8.94
C MET A 31 6.42 13.42 7.80
N GLY A 32 5.93 13.54 6.58
CA GLY A 32 6.77 13.36 5.41
C GLY A 32 6.14 13.97 4.17
N ASN A 33 6.97 14.13 3.14
CA ASN A 33 6.51 14.53 1.82
C ASN A 33 7.40 13.92 0.75
N ASP A 34 6.79 13.32 -0.26
CA ASP A 34 7.49 12.90 -1.47
C ASP A 34 7.21 13.85 -2.63
N ILE A 35 8.28 14.23 -3.35
CA ILE A 35 8.17 14.81 -4.69
C ILE A 35 8.63 13.73 -5.67
N VAL A 36 7.74 13.33 -6.57
CA VAL A 36 8.00 12.28 -7.56
C VAL A 36 7.92 12.81 -8.98
N SER A 37 8.77 12.32 -9.86
CA SER A 37 8.69 12.62 -11.29
C SER A 37 7.46 12.00 -11.96
N ARG A 38 6.88 10.98 -11.32
CA ARG A 38 5.61 10.36 -11.73
C ARG A 38 4.96 9.60 -10.58
N TYR A 39 3.64 9.73 -10.42
CA TYR A 39 2.90 8.91 -9.46
C TYR A 39 2.54 7.56 -10.08
N ILE A 40 3.25 6.51 -9.66
CA ILE A 40 3.01 5.12 -10.05
C ILE A 40 2.48 4.32 -8.86
N TRP A 41 1.32 3.69 -9.02
CA TRP A 41 0.66 2.87 -8.01
C TRP A 41 0.41 1.46 -8.52
N ARG A 42 1.07 0.45 -7.91
CA ARG A 42 0.93 -0.97 -8.27
C ARG A 42 1.16 -1.25 -9.77
N GLY A 43 2.07 -0.48 -10.37
CA GLY A 43 2.43 -0.53 -11.78
C GLY A 43 1.52 0.30 -12.71
N GLN A 44 0.59 1.09 -12.19
CA GLN A 44 -0.29 1.97 -12.96
C GLN A 44 0.16 3.43 -12.83
N LYS A 45 0.15 4.20 -13.93
CA LYS A 45 0.36 5.65 -13.86
C LYS A 45 -0.92 6.32 -13.38
N LEU A 46 -0.87 6.98 -12.22
CA LEU A 46 -2.01 7.71 -11.64
C LEU A 46 -1.87 9.23 -11.72
N GLY A 47 -0.66 9.75 -11.90
CA GLY A 47 -0.41 11.18 -12.08
C GLY A 47 0.99 11.43 -12.65
N ASP A 48 1.26 12.65 -13.13
CA ASP A 48 2.59 13.07 -13.58
C ASP A 48 3.43 13.56 -12.39
N VAL A 49 4.21 14.64 -12.54
CA VAL A 49 5.05 15.14 -11.44
C VAL A 49 4.12 15.50 -10.28
N SER A 50 4.30 14.87 -9.11
CA SER A 50 3.33 14.92 -8.01
C SER A 50 3.99 15.23 -6.67
N LEU A 51 3.23 15.91 -5.81
CA LEU A 51 3.56 16.17 -4.40
C LEU A 51 2.69 15.27 -3.52
N GLN A 52 3.31 14.56 -2.57
CA GLN A 52 2.66 13.50 -1.83
C GLN A 52 2.90 13.64 -0.32
N PRO A 53 2.07 14.42 0.40
CA PRO A 53 2.20 14.60 1.85
C PRO A 53 1.77 13.36 2.64
N THR A 54 2.42 13.15 3.78
CA THR A 54 2.06 12.13 4.77
C THR A 54 2.03 12.74 6.17
N LEU A 55 1.01 12.40 6.96
CA LEU A 55 0.89 12.70 8.37
C LEU A 55 0.39 11.45 9.09
N GLY A 56 1.03 11.04 10.17
CA GLY A 56 0.62 9.84 10.89
C GLY A 56 0.89 9.93 12.38
N VAL A 57 0.11 9.16 13.14
CA VAL A 57 0.36 8.87 14.55
C VAL A 57 0.41 7.36 14.73
N SER A 58 1.37 6.88 15.49
CA SER A 58 1.48 5.46 15.85
C SER A 58 1.60 5.28 17.36
N TYR A 59 1.01 4.21 17.87
CA TYR A 59 1.14 3.81 19.27
C TYR A 59 0.94 2.30 19.43
N LYS A 60 1.98 1.63 19.95
CA LYS A 60 1.97 0.19 20.29
C LYS A 60 1.48 -0.70 19.13
N GLY A 61 1.86 -0.34 17.92
CA GLY A 61 1.57 -1.08 16.70
C GLY A 61 0.35 -0.61 15.96
N LEU A 62 -0.55 0.11 16.62
CA LEU A 62 -1.65 0.79 15.94
C LEU A 62 -1.11 2.06 15.26
N SER A 63 -1.51 2.32 14.02
CA SER A 63 -1.23 3.58 13.35
C SER A 63 -2.47 4.13 12.66
N LEU A 64 -2.56 5.46 12.62
CA LEU A 64 -3.50 6.20 11.79
C LEU A 64 -2.72 7.17 10.93
N THR A 65 -2.84 7.04 9.60
CA THR A 65 -2.08 7.81 8.63
C THR A 65 -3.00 8.46 7.61
N ALA A 66 -2.78 9.74 7.39
CA ALA A 66 -3.28 10.50 6.26
C ALA A 66 -2.19 10.58 5.19
N TRP A 67 -2.54 10.24 3.96
CA TRP A 67 -1.69 10.40 2.79
C TRP A 67 -2.47 11.13 1.69
N GLY A 68 -1.79 11.84 0.81
CA GLY A 68 -2.45 12.36 -0.38
C GLY A 68 -1.50 12.53 -1.54
N SER A 69 -2.06 12.87 -2.70
CA SER A 69 -1.31 13.15 -3.92
C SER A 69 -1.95 14.31 -4.68
N VAL A 70 -1.13 15.23 -5.17
CA VAL A 70 -1.55 16.31 -6.09
C VAL A 70 -0.54 16.47 -7.21
N GLY A 71 -1.03 16.53 -8.45
CA GLY A 71 -0.21 16.82 -9.62
C GLY A 71 0.30 18.26 -9.62
N LEU A 72 1.59 18.42 -9.87
CA LEU A 72 2.29 19.70 -9.99
C LEU A 72 2.46 20.14 -11.45
N SER A 73 2.54 19.18 -12.38
CA SER A 73 2.79 19.46 -13.80
C SER A 73 1.55 19.42 -14.68
N GLU A 74 0.53 18.63 -14.31
CA GLU A 74 -0.71 18.49 -15.07
C GLU A 74 -1.90 18.87 -14.16
N PRO A 75 -2.57 20.01 -14.41
CA PRO A 75 -3.69 20.47 -13.58
C PRO A 75 -4.88 19.52 -13.53
N LYS A 76 -5.00 18.59 -14.49
CA LYS A 76 -6.05 17.57 -14.54
C LYS A 76 -5.72 16.29 -13.78
N ASP A 77 -4.51 16.17 -13.22
CA ASP A 77 -4.16 15.02 -12.39
C ASP A 77 -5.13 14.92 -11.22
N THR A 78 -5.60 13.70 -10.97
CA THR A 78 -6.56 13.40 -9.91
C THR A 78 -5.93 13.70 -8.55
N LYS A 79 -6.68 14.36 -7.67
CA LYS A 79 -6.29 14.52 -6.27
C LYS A 79 -6.74 13.29 -5.50
N GLU A 80 -5.81 12.73 -4.75
CA GLU A 80 -6.05 11.59 -3.89
C GLU A 80 -5.88 12.00 -2.43
N PHE A 81 -6.76 11.50 -1.59
CA PHE A 81 -6.68 11.66 -0.15
C PHE A 81 -7.11 10.37 0.54
N ASP A 82 -6.18 9.81 1.29
CA ASP A 82 -6.31 8.49 1.88
C ASP A 82 -6.20 8.56 3.39
N LEU A 83 -7.03 7.77 4.06
CA LEU A 83 -6.91 7.51 5.48
C LEU A 83 -6.68 6.02 5.71
N THR A 84 -5.60 5.68 6.39
CA THR A 84 -5.25 4.28 6.71
C THR A 84 -5.20 4.08 8.21
N LEU A 85 -5.97 3.11 8.71
CA LEU A 85 -5.84 2.56 10.05
C LEU A 85 -5.15 1.19 9.94
N ALA A 86 -4.00 1.01 10.57
CA ALA A 86 -3.26 -0.24 10.51
C ALA A 86 -2.80 -0.72 11.88
N TYR A 87 -2.53 -2.02 11.98
CA TYR A 87 -1.94 -2.65 13.15
C TYR A 87 -0.81 -3.58 12.72
N THR A 88 0.35 -3.41 13.35
CA THR A 88 1.54 -4.23 13.12
C THR A 88 2.05 -4.83 14.42
N VAL A 89 2.39 -6.12 14.39
CA VAL A 89 3.03 -6.82 15.50
C VAL A 89 3.98 -7.89 14.99
N GLY A 90 5.26 -7.80 15.37
CA GLY A 90 6.31 -8.62 14.75
C GLY A 90 6.36 -8.36 13.23
N GLY A 91 6.37 -9.43 12.43
CA GLY A 91 6.27 -9.32 10.97
C GLY A 91 4.85 -9.15 10.44
N PHE A 92 3.82 -9.44 11.23
CA PHE A 92 2.43 -9.41 10.79
C PHE A 92 1.88 -7.98 10.72
N ASN A 93 1.15 -7.66 9.64
CA ASN A 93 0.45 -6.39 9.50
C ASN A 93 -0.95 -6.56 8.89
N VAL A 94 -1.88 -5.71 9.34
CA VAL A 94 -3.24 -5.60 8.78
C VAL A 94 -3.63 -4.13 8.75
N GLY A 95 -4.51 -3.77 7.85
CA GLY A 95 -5.05 -2.42 7.84
C GLY A 95 -6.31 -2.28 7.00
N ILE A 96 -6.90 -1.09 7.12
CA ILE A 96 -7.99 -0.61 6.30
C ILE A 96 -7.58 0.75 5.78
N THR A 97 -7.67 0.92 4.46
CA THR A 97 -7.48 2.19 3.78
C THR A 97 -8.81 2.66 3.19
N ASP A 98 -9.16 3.91 3.47
CA ASP A 98 -10.22 4.66 2.81
C ASP A 98 -9.57 5.53 1.73
N TYR A 99 -9.72 5.14 0.46
CA TYR A 99 -9.26 5.90 -0.69
C TYR A 99 -10.32 6.88 -1.14
N TRP A 100 -9.96 8.13 -1.38
CA TRP A 100 -10.83 9.10 -2.02
C TRP A 100 -10.13 9.83 -3.18
N PHE A 101 -10.79 9.85 -4.33
CA PHE A 101 -10.32 10.51 -5.55
C PHE A 101 -11.33 11.56 -6.00
N ASP A 102 -10.88 12.77 -6.29
CA ASP A 102 -11.77 13.85 -6.76
C ASP A 102 -12.38 13.59 -8.14
N SER A 103 -11.76 12.70 -8.94
CA SER A 103 -12.28 12.26 -10.23
C SER A 103 -13.48 11.32 -10.15
N ALA A 104 -13.68 10.65 -9.00
CA ALA A 104 -14.83 9.79 -8.74
C ALA A 104 -16.00 10.54 -8.08
N GLY A 105 -15.77 11.77 -7.59
CA GLY A 105 -16.80 12.64 -7.05
C GLY A 105 -16.20 13.86 -6.35
N ASP A 106 -16.91 15.00 -6.38
CA ASP A 106 -16.43 16.29 -5.85
C ASP A 106 -16.68 16.50 -4.36
N LYS A 107 -17.36 15.56 -3.69
CA LYS A 107 -17.77 15.66 -2.28
C LYS A 107 -17.14 14.55 -1.44
N TYR A 108 -16.22 14.94 -0.58
CA TYR A 108 -15.56 14.04 0.38
C TYR A 108 -16.55 13.41 1.37
N PHE A 109 -17.44 14.17 2.02
CA PHE A 109 -18.28 13.60 3.09
C PHE A 109 -19.46 12.70 2.64
N VAL A 110 -19.44 12.18 1.41
CA VAL A 110 -20.51 11.31 0.88
C VAL A 110 -20.10 9.85 1.06
N TYR A 111 -20.66 9.19 2.07
CA TYR A 111 -20.43 7.78 2.40
C TYR A 111 -21.62 6.85 2.06
N GLY A 112 -22.59 7.34 1.28
CA GLY A 112 -23.76 6.56 0.88
C GLY A 112 -23.40 5.37 -0.03
N ALA A 113 -24.05 4.22 0.18
CA ALA A 113 -23.70 2.93 -0.46
C ALA A 113 -23.68 2.93 -2.00
N HIS A 114 -24.39 3.87 -2.64
CA HIS A 114 -24.50 3.96 -4.11
C HIS A 114 -24.15 5.36 -4.65
N SER A 115 -23.49 6.18 -3.84
CA SER A 115 -23.14 7.56 -4.21
C SER A 115 -21.75 7.98 -3.73
N THR A 116 -21.07 7.14 -2.95
CA THR A 116 -19.75 7.43 -2.42
C THR A 116 -18.68 7.32 -3.50
N ALA A 117 -17.73 8.26 -3.50
CA ALA A 117 -16.50 8.18 -4.28
C ALA A 117 -15.39 7.41 -3.52
N HIS A 118 -15.64 7.05 -2.26
CA HIS A 118 -14.68 6.35 -1.42
C HIS A 118 -14.56 4.89 -1.83
N THR A 119 -13.35 4.33 -1.78
CA THR A 119 -13.10 2.90 -1.90
C THR A 119 -12.42 2.39 -0.65
N PHE A 120 -13.02 1.41 0.01
CA PHE A 120 -12.46 0.83 1.23
C PHE A 120 -11.71 -0.45 0.91
N GLU A 121 -10.42 -0.46 1.18
CA GLU A 121 -9.52 -1.60 0.98
C GLU A 121 -9.06 -2.15 2.32
N ALA A 122 -9.07 -3.46 2.47
CA ALA A 122 -8.43 -4.13 3.59
C ALA A 122 -7.13 -4.76 3.12
N ASN A 123 -6.10 -4.73 3.96
CA ASN A 123 -4.84 -5.41 3.71
C ASN A 123 -4.48 -6.39 4.82
N ILE A 124 -3.76 -7.44 4.44
CA ILE A 124 -3.11 -8.38 5.34
C ILE A 124 -1.75 -8.74 4.75
N GLY A 125 -0.75 -8.88 5.60
CA GLY A 125 0.56 -9.30 5.15
C GLY A 125 1.51 -9.67 6.26
N TYR A 126 2.70 -10.08 5.82
CA TYR A 126 3.76 -10.54 6.72
C TYR A 126 5.12 -10.19 6.14
N ASP A 127 5.96 -9.59 6.97
CA ASP A 127 7.38 -9.34 6.73
C ASP A 127 8.22 -10.46 7.34
N PHE A 128 8.92 -11.20 6.48
CA PHE A 128 9.84 -12.26 6.85
C PHE A 128 11.30 -11.76 6.89
N GLU A 129 11.52 -10.45 6.92
CA GLU A 129 12.80 -9.72 6.89
C GLU A 129 13.52 -9.79 5.54
N VAL A 130 13.60 -10.98 4.94
CA VAL A 130 14.21 -11.21 3.62
C VAL A 130 13.22 -11.06 2.47
N VAL A 131 11.94 -11.19 2.79
CA VAL A 131 10.84 -11.08 1.83
C VAL A 131 9.60 -10.60 2.58
N ASN A 132 8.83 -9.73 1.94
CA ASN A 132 7.58 -9.22 2.45
C ASN A 132 6.46 -9.64 1.50
N PHE A 133 5.33 -10.08 2.07
CA PHE A 133 4.13 -10.42 1.32
C PHE A 133 2.96 -9.56 1.79
N GLN A 134 2.22 -9.00 0.84
CA GLN A 134 0.99 -8.26 1.10
C GLN A 134 -0.14 -8.74 0.19
N TRP A 135 -1.35 -8.77 0.75
CA TRP A 135 -2.59 -8.94 0.01
C TRP A 135 -3.55 -7.81 0.36
N TYR A 136 -4.21 -7.27 -0.65
CA TYR A 136 -5.13 -6.15 -0.58
C TYR A 136 -6.45 -6.52 -1.26
N THR A 137 -7.58 -6.11 -0.68
CA THR A 137 -8.92 -6.31 -1.25
C THR A 137 -9.83 -5.13 -0.97
N ASN A 138 -10.33 -4.51 -2.03
CA ASN A 138 -11.45 -3.58 -1.95
C ASN A 138 -12.69 -4.33 -1.50
N PHE A 139 -13.28 -3.97 -0.36
CA PHE A 139 -14.43 -4.70 0.20
C PHE A 139 -15.73 -3.87 0.22
N ALA A 140 -15.62 -2.54 0.13
CA ALA A 140 -16.78 -1.64 0.12
C ALA A 140 -16.49 -0.36 -0.70
N GLY A 141 -17.51 0.48 -0.85
CA GLY A 141 -17.39 1.74 -1.59
C GLY A 141 -17.41 1.57 -3.12
N SER A 142 -16.71 2.44 -3.83
CA SER A 142 -16.61 2.56 -5.29
C SER A 142 -15.65 1.55 -5.91
N ASP A 143 -15.71 0.28 -5.46
CA ASP A 143 -14.96 -0.82 -6.05
C ASP A 143 -15.41 -1.10 -7.49
N GLY A 144 -14.52 -1.76 -8.26
CA GLY A 144 -14.83 -2.27 -9.58
C GLY A 144 -15.82 -3.44 -9.59
N VAL A 145 -16.20 -3.84 -10.80
CA VAL A 145 -17.13 -4.93 -11.06
C VAL A 145 -16.48 -6.04 -11.88
N THR A 146 -17.03 -7.24 -11.71
CA THR A 146 -16.74 -8.41 -12.57
C THR A 146 -17.42 -8.25 -13.93
N ARG A 147 -17.09 -9.14 -14.88
CA ARG A 147 -17.81 -9.26 -16.17
C ARG A 147 -19.31 -9.50 -16.07
N HIS A 148 -19.79 -9.93 -14.90
CA HIS A 148 -21.20 -10.16 -14.61
C HIS A 148 -21.85 -9.00 -13.84
N ASN A 149 -21.17 -7.85 -13.76
CA ASN A 149 -21.65 -6.63 -13.10
C ASN A 149 -21.93 -6.79 -11.58
N HIS A 150 -21.25 -7.74 -10.94
CA HIS A 150 -21.19 -7.86 -9.47
C HIS A 150 -19.92 -7.19 -8.96
N ARG A 151 -19.93 -6.66 -7.73
CA ARG A 151 -18.71 -6.16 -7.04
C ARG A 151 -17.59 -7.18 -7.17
N ALA A 152 -16.43 -6.71 -7.61
CA ALA A 152 -15.32 -7.60 -7.93
C ALA A 152 -14.53 -8.05 -6.71
N TYR A 153 -14.61 -7.32 -5.59
CA TYR A 153 -13.65 -7.44 -4.51
C TYR A 153 -12.24 -7.29 -5.06
N SER A 154 -12.03 -6.19 -5.79
CA SER A 154 -10.80 -5.98 -6.55
C SER A 154 -9.61 -6.14 -5.63
N SER A 155 -8.69 -7.02 -6.01
CA SER A 155 -7.59 -7.42 -5.14
C SER A 155 -6.25 -7.24 -5.83
N TYR A 156 -5.22 -7.09 -5.00
CA TYR A 156 -3.84 -7.00 -5.42
C TYR A 156 -2.98 -7.79 -4.43
N ALA A 157 -2.03 -8.55 -4.95
CA ALA A 157 -1.06 -9.28 -4.14
C ALA A 157 0.35 -8.87 -4.56
N GLU A 158 1.26 -8.75 -3.60
CA GLU A 158 2.63 -8.34 -3.86
C GLU A 158 3.61 -9.12 -2.98
N VAL A 159 4.75 -9.46 -3.60
CA VAL A 159 5.94 -9.90 -2.91
C VAL A 159 7.05 -8.90 -3.19
N SER A 160 7.75 -8.47 -2.14
CA SER A 160 8.94 -7.63 -2.27
C SER A 160 10.11 -8.19 -1.48
N ALA A 161 11.33 -7.94 -1.94
CA ALA A 161 12.56 -8.40 -1.31
C ALA A 161 13.52 -7.21 -1.14
N PRO A 162 13.78 -6.75 0.10
CA PRO A 162 14.76 -5.72 0.36
C PRO A 162 16.18 -6.29 0.35
N PHE A 163 17.15 -5.52 -0.14
CA PHE A 163 18.58 -5.87 -0.08
C PHE A 163 19.47 -4.63 -0.13
N LYS A 164 20.70 -4.72 0.36
CA LYS A 164 21.69 -3.64 0.29
C LYS A 164 22.73 -3.96 -0.79
N ALA A 165 22.96 -3.04 -1.71
CA ALA A 165 23.96 -3.18 -2.76
C ALA A 165 24.44 -1.82 -3.25
N VAL A 166 25.72 -1.71 -3.63
CA VAL A 166 26.30 -0.50 -4.25
C VAL A 166 26.07 0.79 -3.42
N GLY A 167 26.02 0.65 -2.08
CA GLY A 167 25.80 1.78 -1.17
C GLY A 167 24.39 2.38 -1.19
N CYS A 168 23.40 1.63 -1.68
CA CYS A 168 21.98 1.98 -1.64
C CYS A 168 21.16 0.87 -0.98
N ASP A 169 19.99 1.25 -0.48
CA ASP A 169 18.92 0.35 -0.09
C ASP A 169 18.06 0.03 -1.32
N TRP A 170 17.94 -1.25 -1.65
CA TRP A 170 17.18 -1.71 -2.80
C TRP A 170 15.94 -2.48 -2.37
N SER A 171 14.92 -2.43 -3.21
CA SER A 171 13.76 -3.31 -3.14
C SER A 171 13.39 -3.82 -4.53
N ALA A 172 13.27 -5.13 -4.67
CA ALA A 172 12.74 -5.78 -5.86
C ALA A 172 11.32 -6.28 -5.58
N THR A 173 10.38 -6.00 -6.47
CA THR A 173 8.95 -6.21 -6.25
C THR A 173 8.31 -6.92 -7.44
N VAL A 174 7.45 -7.90 -7.14
CA VAL A 174 6.54 -8.54 -8.09
C VAL A 174 5.13 -8.49 -7.52
N GLY A 175 4.20 -7.89 -8.25
CA GLY A 175 2.81 -7.77 -7.86
C GLY A 175 1.82 -8.09 -8.98
N CYS A 176 0.66 -8.57 -8.59
CA CYS A 176 -0.36 -9.05 -9.50
C CYS A 176 -1.78 -8.73 -9.04
N VAL A 177 -2.66 -8.65 -10.02
CA VAL A 177 -4.10 -8.68 -9.85
C VAL A 177 -4.53 -10.14 -10.04
N PRO A 178 -5.07 -10.81 -9.00
CA PRO A 178 -5.26 -12.25 -9.01
C PRO A 178 -6.41 -12.71 -9.94
N TYR A 179 -7.37 -11.82 -10.23
CA TYR A 179 -8.54 -12.12 -11.06
C TYR A 179 -9.13 -10.84 -11.68
N GLY A 180 -10.01 -11.04 -12.67
CA GLY A 180 -10.58 -9.95 -13.45
C GLY A 180 -11.45 -8.98 -12.67
N THR A 181 -11.19 -7.69 -12.82
CA THR A 181 -11.96 -6.59 -12.24
C THR A 181 -11.84 -5.34 -13.10
N SER A 182 -12.88 -4.51 -13.14
CA SER A 182 -12.83 -3.20 -13.79
C SER A 182 -12.02 -2.14 -13.01
N PHE A 183 -11.65 -2.38 -11.75
CA PHE A 183 -10.89 -1.42 -10.95
C PHE A 183 -9.43 -1.31 -11.41
N TYR A 184 -8.81 -2.45 -11.73
CA TYR A 184 -7.50 -2.52 -12.34
C TYR A 184 -7.68 -2.62 -13.86
N SER A 185 -7.62 -1.46 -14.52
CA SER A 185 -7.91 -1.30 -15.96
C SER A 185 -7.14 -2.25 -16.89
N GLU A 186 -6.04 -2.81 -16.40
CA GLU A 186 -5.07 -3.56 -17.18
C GLU A 186 -5.25 -5.08 -17.08
N ALA A 187 -6.13 -5.55 -16.19
CA ALA A 187 -6.49 -6.96 -16.02
C ALA A 187 -8.02 -7.14 -15.99
N PRO A 188 -8.79 -6.61 -16.96
CA PRO A 188 -10.23 -6.43 -16.81
C PRO A 188 -11.02 -7.74 -16.61
N ASN A 189 -10.46 -8.89 -17.00
CA ASN A 189 -11.15 -10.18 -16.99
C ASN A 189 -10.28 -11.39 -16.64
N ARG A 190 -9.05 -11.20 -16.13
CA ARG A 190 -8.11 -12.29 -15.89
C ARG A 190 -7.08 -11.94 -14.82
N PHE A 191 -6.31 -12.93 -14.40
CA PHE A 191 -5.04 -12.73 -13.70
C PHE A 191 -4.09 -11.86 -14.55
N GLY A 192 -3.36 -10.94 -13.90
CA GLY A 192 -2.34 -10.13 -14.56
C GLY A 192 -1.21 -9.76 -13.61
N VAL A 193 0.05 -9.92 -14.06
CA VAL A 193 1.20 -9.31 -13.37
C VAL A 193 1.22 -7.84 -13.77
N THR A 194 1.04 -6.96 -12.80
CA THR A 194 0.92 -5.51 -13.05
C THR A 194 2.12 -4.74 -12.52
N ASN A 195 2.89 -5.28 -11.58
CA ASN A 195 4.01 -4.56 -10.99
C ASN A 195 5.27 -5.42 -11.01
N LEU A 196 6.25 -5.03 -11.81
CA LEU A 196 7.64 -5.48 -11.70
C LEU A 196 8.48 -4.25 -11.43
N ALA A 197 8.99 -4.10 -10.21
CA ALA A 197 9.74 -2.91 -9.82
C ALA A 197 11.11 -3.24 -9.24
N LEU A 198 12.08 -2.38 -9.54
CA LEU A 198 13.37 -2.33 -8.87
C LEU A 198 13.63 -0.89 -8.44
N LYS A 199 13.60 -0.64 -7.13
CA LYS A 199 13.81 0.68 -6.53
C LYS A 199 15.14 0.70 -5.78
N ALA A 200 15.93 1.75 -5.99
CA ALA A 200 17.09 2.10 -5.18
C ALA A 200 16.80 3.40 -4.41
N THR A 201 17.11 3.41 -3.12
CA THR A 201 16.99 4.56 -2.23
C THR A 201 18.34 4.84 -1.58
N LYS A 202 18.65 6.12 -1.42
CA LYS A 202 19.85 6.57 -0.72
C LYS A 202 19.52 7.77 0.16
N GLU A 203 19.80 7.64 1.45
CA GLU A 203 19.76 8.77 2.38
C GLU A 203 20.91 9.74 2.09
N LEU A 204 20.60 11.02 1.98
CA LEU A 204 21.56 12.09 1.84
C LEU A 204 21.74 12.76 3.19
N VAL A 205 22.76 12.37 3.96
CA VAL A 205 23.08 13.02 5.24
C VAL A 205 23.69 14.39 4.96
N LEU A 206 22.84 15.42 4.93
CA LEU A 206 23.26 16.81 4.71
C LEU A 206 23.63 17.48 6.04
N SER A 207 22.95 17.13 7.13
CA SER A 207 23.29 17.55 8.49
C SER A 207 22.73 16.56 9.52
N SER A 208 23.04 16.76 10.81
CA SER A 208 22.49 15.96 11.91
C SER A 208 20.97 16.09 12.09
N LYS A 209 20.33 17.06 11.44
CA LYS A 209 18.89 17.35 11.54
C LYS A 209 18.17 17.29 10.19
N PHE A 210 18.87 16.95 9.12
CA PHE A 210 18.29 16.95 7.78
C PHE A 210 18.96 15.89 6.92
N ALA A 211 18.21 14.83 6.66
CA ALA A 211 18.66 13.67 5.91
C ALA A 211 17.57 13.21 4.92
N PRO A 212 17.29 14.01 3.86
CA PRO A 212 16.33 13.59 2.85
C PRO A 212 16.81 12.32 2.14
N SER A 213 15.87 11.50 1.69
CA SER A 213 16.17 10.32 0.87
C SER A 213 15.90 10.61 -0.59
N VAL A 214 16.84 10.25 -1.47
CA VAL A 214 16.61 10.24 -2.92
C VAL A 214 16.38 8.82 -3.38
N PHE A 215 15.53 8.63 -4.38
CA PHE A 215 15.32 7.32 -4.96
C PHE A 215 15.12 7.36 -6.47
N ALA A 216 15.39 6.23 -7.10
CA ALA A 216 15.07 5.95 -8.48
C ALA A 216 14.47 4.54 -8.58
N SER A 217 13.49 4.36 -9.47
CA SER A 217 12.79 3.10 -9.66
C SER A 217 12.51 2.84 -11.13
N VAL A 218 12.82 1.63 -11.59
CA VAL A 218 12.33 1.11 -12.87
C VAL A 218 11.12 0.26 -12.56
N VAL A 219 9.98 0.60 -13.16
CA VAL A 219 8.71 -0.10 -12.98
C VAL A 219 8.20 -0.55 -14.35
N ALA A 220 7.89 -1.83 -14.49
CA ALA A 220 7.24 -2.38 -15.66
C ALA A 220 5.90 -2.99 -15.28
N ASN A 221 4.92 -2.81 -16.15
CA ASN A 221 3.62 -3.43 -16.05
C ASN A 221 3.40 -4.35 -17.25
N PRO A 222 3.67 -5.67 -17.09
CA PRO A 222 3.48 -6.64 -18.17
C PRO A 222 2.05 -6.70 -18.72
N SER A 223 1.04 -6.39 -17.90
CA SER A 223 -0.36 -6.49 -18.31
C SER A 223 -0.78 -5.40 -19.31
N SER A 224 -0.32 -4.16 -19.12
CA SER A 224 -0.50 -3.07 -20.10
C SER A 224 0.65 -2.90 -21.09
N GLN A 225 1.77 -3.60 -20.88
CA GLN A 225 3.03 -3.38 -21.60
C GLN A 225 3.63 -1.98 -21.36
N ALA A 226 3.29 -1.34 -20.24
CA ALA A 226 3.88 -0.06 -19.86
C ALA A 226 5.22 -0.25 -19.14
N ALA A 227 6.11 0.73 -19.28
CA ALA A 227 7.37 0.81 -18.55
C ALA A 227 7.67 2.25 -18.16
N TYR A 228 8.18 2.44 -16.95
CA TYR A 228 8.35 3.73 -16.31
C TYR A 228 9.72 3.78 -15.63
N PHE A 229 10.39 4.92 -15.76
CA PHE A 229 11.57 5.24 -14.96
C PHE A 229 11.21 6.47 -14.11
N VAL A 230 11.23 6.28 -12.79
CA VAL A 230 10.72 7.24 -11.80
C VAL A 230 11.87 7.64 -10.89
N CYS A 231 11.92 8.90 -10.50
CA CYS A 231 12.78 9.36 -9.43
C CYS A 231 11.97 10.21 -8.45
N GLY A 232 12.48 10.35 -7.23
CA GLY A 232 11.85 11.19 -6.24
C GLY A 232 12.75 11.51 -5.07
N ILE A 233 12.26 12.42 -4.23
CA ILE A 233 12.89 12.85 -3.01
C ILE A 233 11.86 12.76 -1.89
N THR A 234 12.21 12.07 -0.82
CA THR A 234 11.47 12.02 0.43
C THR A 234 12.08 13.00 1.41
N VAL A 235 11.25 13.88 1.95
CA VAL A 235 11.63 14.85 2.98
C VAL A 235 10.86 14.55 4.25
N THR A 236 11.59 14.29 5.33
CA THR A 236 11.06 14.19 6.69
C THR A 236 11.66 15.31 7.54
N PRO A 237 10.85 16.03 8.34
CA PRO A 237 11.32 17.12 9.20
C PRO A 237 12.15 16.64 10.40
#